data_AF-A0A9E0GK97-F1
#
_entry.id   AF-A0A9E0GK97-F1
#
_cell.length_a   1.000
_cell.length_b   1.000
_cell.length_c   1.000
_cell.angle_alpha   90.00
_cell.angle_beta   90.00
_cell.angle_gamma   90.00
#
_symmetry.space_group_name_H-M   'P 1'
#
loop_
_entity.id
_entity.type
_entity.pdbx_description
1 polymer ?
#
loop_
_entity_poly.entity_id
_entity_poly.type
_entity_poly.pdbx_seq_one_letter_code
_entity_poly.pdbx_strand_id
1 'polypeptide(L)'
;MIGGLLILTLALAGCGVPGFRSKPTPTPTQTPRPTSTAQATVTPTVTPTATVPIPATPTPWLQAVTPLAVSGDAASCLPQTVNSDQHLSASGSYTLTQWDASGPMACRILPGSCAYGQLVGNLDADILFQRAETAPFDHEDILMHPAMLTPLGRLRQLVNQEWDGKVKLLVTDAYDSLLEHDLNQTDPTRKYSLHFEGRAIDLVTYPVDLALYPRLCALAHCAGFDWVHNEGSHCHASVRADSLCLRCSSTP
;
A
#
# COMPACT_ATOMS: atom_id res chain seq x y z
N MET A 1 0.94 -59.44 13.57
CA MET A 1 2.09 -58.85 14.28
C MET A 1 1.60 -57.62 15.01
N ILE A 2 1.98 -57.53 16.28
CA ILE A 2 1.46 -56.63 17.30
C ILE A 2 2.10 -55.24 17.12
N GLY A 3 1.32 -54.17 17.14
CA GLY A 3 1.83 -52.79 17.12
C GLY A 3 1.01 -51.93 18.09
N GLY A 4 1.55 -51.75 19.30
CA GLY A 4 0.87 -51.12 20.43
C GLY A 4 0.71 -49.61 20.31
N LEU A 5 -0.44 -49.15 20.79
CA LEU A 5 -0.82 -47.75 20.98
C LEU A 5 -0.17 -47.24 22.28
N LEU A 6 0.77 -46.31 22.16
CA LEU A 6 1.44 -45.69 23.30
C LEU A 6 0.62 -44.45 23.75
N ILE A 7 -0.11 -44.60 24.85
CA ILE A 7 -0.84 -43.52 25.52
C ILE A 7 0.13 -42.83 26.47
N LEU A 8 0.48 -41.56 26.18
CA LEU A 8 1.31 -40.72 27.05
C LEU A 8 0.39 -39.87 27.95
N THR A 9 0.22 -40.31 29.20
CA THR A 9 -0.45 -39.53 30.25
C THR A 9 0.52 -38.50 30.85
N LEU A 10 0.24 -37.21 30.63
CA LEU A 10 0.96 -36.10 31.26
C LEU A 10 0.37 -35.82 32.65
N ALA A 11 1.15 -36.06 33.70
CA ALA A 11 0.79 -35.76 35.09
C ALA A 11 1.04 -34.26 35.39
N LEU A 12 0.00 -33.52 35.75
CA LEU A 12 0.11 -32.15 36.27
C LEU A 12 0.52 -32.20 37.75
N ALA A 13 1.76 -31.84 38.03
CA ALA A 13 2.27 -31.60 39.38
C ALA A 13 1.77 -30.25 39.90
N GLY A 14 1.16 -30.24 41.09
CA GLY A 14 0.69 -29.03 41.76
C GLY A 14 1.83 -28.17 42.30
N CYS A 15 1.79 -26.88 42.01
CA CYS A 15 2.63 -25.87 42.67
C CYS A 15 1.93 -25.36 43.93
N GLY A 16 2.49 -25.69 45.10
CA GLY A 16 2.15 -25.04 46.37
C GLY A 16 2.78 -23.65 46.46
N VAL A 17 1.99 -22.65 46.87
CA VAL A 17 2.41 -21.27 47.09
C VAL A 17 2.77 -21.08 48.57
N PRO A 18 4.00 -20.68 48.94
CA PRO A 18 4.30 -20.30 50.32
C PRO A 18 3.84 -18.86 50.60
N GLY A 19 3.11 -18.68 51.71
CA GLY A 19 2.56 -17.42 52.16
C GLY A 19 3.62 -16.42 52.64
N PHE A 20 3.51 -15.18 52.15
CA PHE A 20 4.31 -14.05 52.62
C PHE A 20 3.67 -13.39 53.85
N ARG A 21 4.42 -13.36 54.95
CA ARG A 21 4.13 -12.58 56.16
C ARG A 21 4.31 -11.07 55.88
N SER A 22 3.28 -10.28 56.14
CA SER A 22 3.32 -8.81 56.11
C SER A 22 4.12 -8.28 57.31
N LYS A 23 5.14 -7.43 57.06
CA LYS A 23 5.78 -6.60 58.11
C LYS A 23 4.94 -5.32 58.34
N PRO A 24 4.84 -4.81 59.58
CA PRO A 24 4.13 -3.57 59.87
C PRO A 24 4.94 -2.34 59.44
N THR A 25 4.26 -1.40 58.78
CA THR A 25 4.78 -0.09 58.33
C THR A 25 4.81 0.91 59.51
N PRO A 26 5.88 1.69 59.71
CA PRO A 26 5.90 2.73 60.73
C PRO A 26 5.12 3.99 60.31
N THR A 27 4.35 4.53 61.25
CA THR A 27 3.58 5.77 61.16
C THR A 27 4.50 7.00 61.06
N PRO A 28 4.29 7.93 60.12
CA PRO A 28 5.02 9.21 60.11
C PRO A 28 4.41 10.23 61.09
N THR A 29 5.30 10.83 61.88
CA THR A 29 5.05 11.94 62.81
C THR A 29 4.59 13.20 62.06
N GLN A 30 3.52 13.85 62.56
CA GLN A 30 3.02 15.12 62.02
C GLN A 30 3.84 16.31 62.53
N THR A 31 4.39 17.11 61.61
CA THR A 31 4.99 18.43 61.88
C THR A 31 3.91 19.52 61.72
N PRO A 32 3.83 20.54 62.60
CA PRO A 32 2.80 21.58 62.49
C PRO A 32 3.01 22.49 61.28
N ARG A 33 1.90 22.75 60.59
CA ARG A 33 1.78 23.59 59.39
C ARG A 33 1.84 25.09 59.77
N PRO A 34 2.66 25.93 59.11
CA PRO A 34 2.59 27.37 59.29
C PRO A 34 1.34 27.95 58.59
N THR A 35 0.65 28.84 59.28
CA THR A 35 -0.51 29.60 58.81
C THR A 35 -0.07 30.59 57.74
N SER A 36 -0.60 30.44 56.51
CA SER A 36 -0.35 31.34 55.38
C SER A 36 -1.42 32.44 55.35
N THR A 37 -0.96 33.69 55.38
CA THR A 37 -1.75 34.91 55.24
C THR A 37 -2.29 35.01 53.81
N ALA A 38 -3.58 35.30 53.66
CA ALA A 38 -4.25 35.43 52.37
C ALA A 38 -3.61 36.55 51.52
N GLN A 39 -2.97 36.15 50.42
CA GLN A 39 -2.44 37.04 49.41
C GLN A 39 -3.45 37.12 48.26
N ALA A 40 -3.79 38.34 47.82
CA ALA A 40 -4.80 38.59 46.79
C ALA A 40 -4.50 37.81 45.50
N THR A 41 -5.48 37.01 45.06
CA THR A 41 -5.42 36.25 43.82
C THR A 41 -5.50 37.20 42.64
N VAL A 42 -4.36 37.43 41.98
CA VAL A 42 -4.33 38.03 40.64
C VAL A 42 -4.66 36.91 39.66
N THR A 43 -5.85 36.95 39.08
CA THR A 43 -6.22 36.03 37.98
C THR A 43 -5.36 36.35 36.77
N PRO A 44 -4.48 35.44 36.30
CA PRO A 44 -3.80 35.66 35.03
C PRO A 44 -4.84 35.63 33.92
N THR A 45 -4.95 36.72 33.17
CA THR A 45 -5.69 36.72 31.91
C THR A 45 -4.91 35.84 30.95
N VAL A 46 -5.38 34.61 30.72
CA VAL A 46 -4.88 33.74 29.66
C VAL A 46 -5.31 34.37 28.34
N THR A 47 -4.40 35.10 27.71
CA THR A 47 -4.53 35.46 26.30
C THR A 47 -4.66 34.16 25.51
N PRO A 48 -5.71 33.97 24.68
CA PRO A 48 -5.80 32.79 23.84
C PRO A 48 -4.58 32.76 22.93
N THR A 49 -3.67 31.80 23.13
CA THR A 49 -2.62 31.50 22.18
C THR A 49 -3.31 31.24 20.85
N ALA A 50 -3.03 32.08 19.85
CA ALA A 50 -3.52 31.87 18.50
C ALA A 50 -3.20 30.42 18.10
N THR A 51 -4.23 29.61 17.90
CA THR A 51 -4.07 28.26 17.35
C THR A 51 -3.46 28.45 15.98
N VAL A 52 -2.16 28.13 15.85
CA VAL A 52 -1.54 27.98 14.53
C VAL A 52 -2.42 26.96 13.80
N PRO A 53 -3.01 27.30 12.64
CA PRO A 53 -3.76 26.32 11.87
C PRO A 53 -2.85 25.13 11.64
N ILE A 54 -3.23 23.96 12.14
CA ILE A 54 -2.58 22.72 11.70
C ILE A 54 -2.76 22.72 10.18
N PRO A 55 -1.67 22.65 9.38
CA PRO A 55 -1.81 22.57 7.94
C PRO A 55 -2.79 21.45 7.63
N ALA A 56 -3.84 21.74 6.85
CA ALA A 56 -4.77 20.71 6.44
C ALA A 56 -3.97 19.56 5.83
N THR A 57 -4.18 18.34 6.33
CA THR A 57 -3.57 17.14 5.78
C THR A 57 -3.80 17.14 4.28
N PRO A 58 -2.75 17.20 3.44
CA PRO A 58 -2.93 17.32 2.01
C PRO A 58 -3.64 16.06 1.54
N THR A 59 -4.87 16.24 1.06
CA THR A 59 -5.71 15.13 0.56
C THR A 59 -5.36 14.93 -0.91
N PRO A 60 -5.13 13.69 -1.37
CA PRO A 60 -4.90 13.39 -2.78
C PRO A 60 -6.00 14.01 -3.64
N TRP A 61 -5.62 14.64 -4.74
CA TRP A 61 -6.59 15.18 -5.68
C TRP A 61 -7.23 14.03 -6.45
N LEU A 62 -8.55 13.90 -6.34
CA LEU A 62 -9.32 12.98 -7.19
C LEU A 62 -9.32 13.53 -8.62
N GLN A 63 -8.76 12.78 -9.56
CA GLN A 63 -8.73 13.13 -10.97
C GLN A 63 -9.54 12.11 -11.76
N ALA A 64 -10.65 12.57 -12.37
CA ALA A 64 -11.22 11.84 -13.48
C ALA A 64 -10.20 11.93 -14.63
N VAL A 65 -9.50 10.82 -14.88
CA VAL A 65 -8.57 10.77 -16.01
C VAL A 65 -9.40 10.74 -17.28
N THR A 66 -9.30 11.78 -18.10
CA THR A 66 -9.84 11.71 -19.46
C THR A 66 -9.01 10.68 -20.22
N PRO A 67 -9.61 9.62 -20.81
CA PRO A 67 -8.84 8.63 -21.54
C PRO A 67 -8.07 9.29 -22.68
N LEU A 68 -6.73 9.16 -22.68
CA LEU A 68 -5.97 9.48 -23.87
C LEU A 68 -6.29 8.45 -24.95
N ALA A 69 -6.39 8.89 -26.21
CA ALA A 69 -6.49 7.99 -27.34
C ALA A 69 -5.22 7.14 -27.44
N VAL A 70 -5.34 5.81 -27.41
CA VAL A 70 -4.26 4.88 -27.74
C VAL A 70 -3.99 4.95 -29.25
N SER A 71 -2.73 5.16 -29.64
CA SER A 71 -2.25 4.85 -30.98
C SER A 71 -1.77 3.40 -31.00
N GLY A 72 -2.63 2.45 -31.36
CA GLY A 72 -2.32 1.02 -31.39
C GLY A 72 -3.55 0.15 -31.21
N ASP A 73 -3.56 -1.03 -31.80
CA ASP A 73 -4.61 -2.05 -31.62
C ASP A 73 -4.11 -3.16 -30.67
N ALA A 74 -5.03 -3.80 -29.94
CA ALA A 74 -4.68 -4.95 -29.09
C ALA A 74 -4.06 -6.10 -29.91
N ALA A 75 -4.48 -6.28 -31.17
CA ALA A 75 -4.01 -7.35 -32.04
C ALA A 75 -2.51 -7.28 -32.37
N SER A 76 -1.93 -6.08 -32.53
CA SER A 76 -0.51 -5.88 -32.80
C SER A 76 0.39 -5.96 -31.57
N CYS A 77 -0.19 -6.10 -30.37
CA CYS A 77 0.56 -6.20 -29.14
C CYS A 77 1.50 -7.43 -29.15
N LEU A 78 2.80 -7.19 -28.97
CA LEU A 78 3.81 -8.23 -28.87
C LEU A 78 4.60 -8.10 -27.56
N PRO A 79 4.92 -9.21 -26.87
CA PRO A 79 4.52 -10.60 -27.19
C PRO A 79 3.01 -10.80 -27.06
N GLN A 80 2.47 -11.89 -27.61
CA GLN A 80 1.04 -12.18 -27.50
C GLN A 80 0.63 -12.53 -26.07
N THR A 81 1.52 -13.16 -25.31
CA THR A 81 1.33 -13.51 -23.89
C THR A 81 2.60 -13.28 -23.09
N VAL A 82 2.44 -13.05 -21.78
CA VAL A 82 3.48 -13.16 -20.75
C VAL A 82 3.00 -14.27 -19.80
N ASN A 83 3.59 -15.46 -19.87
CA ASN A 83 3.09 -16.62 -19.13
C ASN A 83 3.34 -16.49 -17.62
N SER A 84 2.69 -17.33 -16.82
CA SER A 84 2.90 -17.37 -15.36
C SER A 84 4.39 -17.45 -15.02
N ASP A 85 4.79 -16.70 -13.99
CA ASP A 85 6.16 -16.53 -13.50
C ASP A 85 7.12 -15.83 -14.49
N GLN A 86 6.62 -15.33 -15.62
CA GLN A 86 7.40 -14.49 -16.53
C GLN A 86 7.17 -13.01 -16.22
N HIS A 87 8.26 -12.25 -16.28
CA HIS A 87 8.21 -10.79 -16.31
C HIS A 87 8.76 -10.26 -17.63
N LEU A 88 8.38 -9.03 -17.96
CA LEU A 88 8.77 -8.33 -19.18
C LEU A 88 8.92 -6.84 -18.88
N SER A 89 10.09 -6.30 -19.16
CA SER A 89 10.36 -4.86 -19.10
C SER A 89 9.96 -4.16 -20.41
N ALA A 90 9.81 -2.83 -20.37
CA ALA A 90 9.52 -2.01 -21.55
C ALA A 90 10.57 -2.12 -22.67
N SER A 91 11.80 -2.56 -22.37
CA SER A 91 12.83 -2.83 -23.38
C SER A 91 12.68 -4.19 -24.07
N GLY A 92 11.68 -4.99 -23.68
CA GLY A 92 11.49 -6.36 -24.15
C GLY A 92 12.35 -7.40 -23.42
N SER A 93 13.07 -7.01 -22.36
CA SER A 93 13.87 -7.96 -21.57
C SER A 93 13.00 -8.73 -20.56
N TYR A 94 13.16 -10.05 -20.56
CA TYR A 94 12.56 -11.00 -19.61
C TYR A 94 13.44 -11.29 -18.39
N THR A 95 14.54 -10.53 -18.21
CA THR A 95 15.49 -10.75 -17.11
C THR A 95 15.79 -9.49 -16.31
N LEU A 96 15.35 -8.32 -16.78
CA LEU A 96 15.47 -7.08 -16.00
C LEU A 96 14.49 -7.13 -14.84
N THR A 97 15.02 -6.92 -13.64
CA THR A 97 14.21 -6.83 -12.42
C THR A 97 13.32 -5.59 -12.45
N GLN A 98 12.26 -5.60 -11.63
CA GLN A 98 11.44 -4.40 -11.41
C GLN A 98 12.30 -3.20 -11.00
N TRP A 99 13.28 -3.44 -10.12
CA TRP A 99 14.23 -2.44 -9.63
C TRP A 99 15.02 -1.79 -10.77
N ASP A 100 15.52 -2.57 -11.73
CA ASP A 100 16.30 -2.05 -12.85
C ASP A 100 15.42 -1.35 -13.91
N ALA A 101 14.19 -1.84 -14.10
CA ALA A 101 13.26 -1.29 -15.08
C ALA A 101 12.53 -0.05 -14.59
N SER A 102 11.80 -0.16 -13.48
CA SER A 102 10.97 0.90 -12.87
C SER A 102 11.76 1.79 -11.89
N GLY A 103 12.98 1.39 -11.53
CA GLY A 103 13.79 2.07 -10.54
C GLY A 103 13.47 1.65 -9.11
N PRO A 104 14.39 1.89 -8.15
CA PRO A 104 14.19 1.56 -6.76
C PRO A 104 13.08 2.38 -6.12
N MET A 105 12.45 1.81 -5.10
CA MET A 105 11.66 2.59 -4.14
C MET A 105 12.58 3.58 -3.42
N ALA A 106 12.19 4.86 -3.32
CA ALA A 106 12.94 5.85 -2.58
C ALA A 106 12.44 6.00 -1.14
N CYS A 107 11.13 5.83 -0.91
CA CYS A 107 10.49 5.98 0.39
C CYS A 107 9.20 5.15 0.46
N ARG A 108 8.65 5.01 1.66
CA ARG A 108 7.22 4.72 1.83
C ARG A 108 6.47 6.05 1.89
N ILE A 109 5.47 6.22 1.05
CA ILE A 109 4.53 7.32 1.18
C ILE A 109 3.59 7.00 2.34
N LEU A 110 3.56 7.87 3.35
CA LEU A 110 2.69 7.72 4.52
C LEU A 110 1.42 8.57 4.36
N PRO A 111 0.25 8.10 4.79
CA PRO A 111 -0.97 8.91 4.82
C PRO A 111 -0.74 10.27 5.47
N GLY A 112 -1.15 11.32 4.78
CA GLY A 112 -1.02 12.72 5.22
C GLY A 112 0.35 13.36 5.07
N SER A 113 1.35 12.65 4.53
CA SER A 113 2.62 13.27 4.11
C SER A 113 2.43 14.18 2.90
N CYS A 114 3.41 15.06 2.62
CA CYS A 114 3.41 15.84 1.37
C CYS A 114 3.31 14.93 0.13
N ALA A 115 4.05 13.83 0.11
CA ALA A 115 4.05 12.89 -1.01
C ALA A 115 2.69 12.22 -1.20
N TYR A 116 1.98 11.92 -0.12
CA TYR A 116 0.62 11.39 -0.16
C TYR A 116 -0.33 12.38 -0.86
N GLY A 117 -0.23 13.66 -0.54
CA GLY A 117 -0.98 14.72 -1.21
C GLY A 117 -0.69 14.89 -2.70
N GLN A 118 0.38 14.29 -3.22
CA GLN A 118 0.75 14.30 -4.64
C GLN A 118 0.28 13.03 -5.39
N LEU A 119 -0.24 12.03 -4.68
CA LEU A 119 -0.95 10.92 -5.32
C LEU A 119 -2.23 11.45 -5.98
N VAL A 120 -2.68 10.71 -6.99
CA VAL A 120 -3.92 10.99 -7.73
C VAL A 120 -4.89 9.85 -7.54
N GLY A 121 -6.17 10.18 -7.36
CA GLY A 121 -7.24 9.20 -7.36
C GLY A 121 -7.74 8.97 -8.78
N ASN A 122 -7.69 7.74 -9.28
CA ASN A 122 -8.27 7.35 -10.57
C ASN A 122 -9.75 7.01 -10.41
N LEU A 123 -10.62 7.73 -11.14
CA LEU A 123 -12.07 7.56 -11.11
C LEU A 123 -12.64 7.16 -12.49
N ASP A 124 -11.86 6.50 -13.34
CA ASP A 124 -12.35 5.95 -14.60
C ASP A 124 -13.47 4.95 -14.34
N ALA A 125 -14.68 5.24 -14.84
CA ALA A 125 -15.87 4.42 -14.63
C ALA A 125 -15.84 3.06 -15.37
N ASP A 126 -14.90 2.89 -16.31
CA ASP A 126 -14.68 1.64 -17.02
C ASP A 126 -13.61 0.75 -16.37
N ILE A 127 -12.96 1.22 -15.31
CA ILE A 127 -12.06 0.43 -14.46
C ILE A 127 -12.79 0.08 -13.18
N LEU A 128 -12.77 -1.21 -12.82
CA LEU A 128 -13.24 -1.67 -11.53
C LEU A 128 -12.08 -1.60 -10.52
N PHE A 129 -12.39 -1.28 -9.27
CA PHE A 129 -11.43 -1.26 -8.17
C PHE A 129 -11.99 -2.12 -7.05
N GLN A 130 -11.20 -3.07 -6.56
CA GLN A 130 -11.64 -4.10 -5.62
C GLN A 130 -12.05 -3.51 -4.27
N ARG A 131 -11.25 -2.56 -3.76
CA ARG A 131 -11.44 -1.89 -2.46
C ARG A 131 -11.54 -2.91 -1.34
N ALA A 132 -10.57 -3.83 -1.28
CA ALA A 132 -10.60 -4.97 -0.38
C ALA A 132 -10.39 -4.58 1.09
N GLU A 133 -9.64 -3.49 1.33
CA GLU A 133 -9.25 -3.05 2.65
C GLU A 133 -10.47 -2.50 3.41
N THR A 134 -10.44 -2.62 4.73
CA THR A 134 -11.48 -2.01 5.57
C THR A 134 -11.25 -0.51 5.74
N ALA A 135 -12.32 0.25 5.89
CA ALA A 135 -12.26 1.67 6.22
C ALA A 135 -11.29 1.94 7.41
N PRO A 136 -10.46 3.00 7.34
CA PRO A 136 -10.46 4.08 6.35
C PRO A 136 -9.56 3.83 5.11
N PHE A 137 -9.19 2.59 4.80
CA PHE A 137 -8.22 2.28 3.73
C PHE A 137 -8.88 1.76 2.43
N ASP A 138 -10.21 1.64 2.40
CA ASP A 138 -11.01 1.09 1.28
C ASP A 138 -10.96 1.93 -0.02
N HIS A 139 -10.17 3.00 -0.05
CA HIS A 139 -9.94 3.84 -1.22
C HIS A 139 -8.50 3.79 -1.72
N GLU A 140 -7.61 3.00 -1.13
CA GLU A 140 -6.20 3.00 -1.53
C GLU A 140 -5.98 2.45 -2.95
N ASP A 141 -6.82 1.51 -3.41
CA ASP A 141 -6.81 1.00 -4.79
C ASP A 141 -7.00 2.06 -5.89
N ILE A 142 -7.68 3.17 -5.57
CA ILE A 142 -7.82 4.26 -6.54
C ILE A 142 -6.63 5.23 -6.50
N LEU A 143 -5.80 5.19 -5.46
CA LEU A 143 -4.66 6.09 -5.29
C LEU A 143 -3.43 5.54 -6.00
N MET A 144 -2.80 6.38 -6.82
CA MET A 144 -1.62 5.99 -7.58
C MET A 144 -0.71 7.18 -7.87
N HIS A 145 0.52 6.89 -8.28
CA HIS A 145 1.44 7.89 -8.81
C HIS A 145 0.87 8.48 -10.12
N PRO A 146 0.98 9.80 -10.38
CA PRO A 146 0.43 10.41 -11.61
C PRO A 146 0.87 9.76 -12.92
N ALA A 147 2.11 9.23 -12.96
CA ALA A 147 2.63 8.51 -14.12
C ALA A 147 1.85 7.22 -14.45
N MET A 148 1.11 6.64 -13.50
CA MET A 148 0.31 5.44 -13.68
C MET A 148 -0.92 5.68 -14.58
N LEU A 149 -1.45 6.91 -14.59
CA LEU A 149 -2.72 7.23 -15.24
C LEU A 149 -2.72 6.92 -16.75
N THR A 150 -1.61 7.21 -17.43
CA THR A 150 -1.50 6.98 -18.88
C THR A 150 -1.49 5.50 -19.24
N PRO A 151 -0.55 4.66 -18.74
CA PRO A 151 -0.53 3.24 -19.08
C PRO A 151 -1.79 2.52 -18.59
N LEU A 152 -2.34 2.86 -17.42
CA LEU A 152 -3.58 2.24 -16.94
C LEU A 152 -4.79 2.57 -17.83
N GLY A 153 -4.94 3.83 -18.24
CA GLY A 153 -6.01 4.25 -19.15
C GLY A 153 -5.89 3.58 -20.53
N ARG A 154 -4.66 3.42 -21.05
CA ARG A 154 -4.38 2.68 -22.28
C ARG A 154 -4.72 1.20 -22.14
N LEU A 155 -4.32 0.57 -21.03
CA LEU A 155 -4.60 -0.83 -20.75
C LEU A 155 -6.11 -1.09 -20.73
N ARG A 156 -6.90 -0.27 -20.04
CA ARG A 156 -8.37 -0.42 -20.04
C ARG A 156 -8.96 -0.35 -21.47
N GLN A 157 -8.37 0.45 -22.36
CA GLN A 157 -8.78 0.52 -23.77
C GLN A 157 -8.43 -0.78 -24.51
N LEU A 158 -7.22 -1.29 -24.33
CA LEU A 158 -6.74 -2.54 -24.94
C LEU A 158 -7.53 -3.76 -24.44
N VAL A 159 -7.84 -3.83 -23.15
CA VAL A 159 -8.69 -4.86 -22.54
C VAL A 159 -10.08 -4.86 -23.17
N ASN A 160 -10.70 -3.69 -23.29
CA ASN A 160 -12.00 -3.56 -23.94
C ASN A 160 -11.95 -4.03 -25.41
N GLN A 161 -10.91 -3.64 -26.16
CA GLN A 161 -10.72 -4.06 -27.55
C GLN A 161 -10.49 -5.56 -27.70
N GLU A 162 -9.62 -6.16 -26.87
CA GLU A 162 -9.24 -7.56 -26.95
C GLU A 162 -10.44 -8.51 -26.80
N TRP A 163 -11.39 -8.14 -25.94
CA TRP A 163 -12.51 -9.01 -25.57
C TRP A 163 -13.87 -8.44 -25.95
N ASP A 164 -13.92 -7.55 -26.95
CA ASP A 164 -15.15 -6.93 -27.47
C ASP A 164 -16.05 -6.34 -26.36
N GLY A 165 -15.46 -5.74 -25.32
CA GLY A 165 -16.15 -5.16 -24.16
C GLY A 165 -16.79 -6.15 -23.19
N LYS A 166 -16.58 -7.47 -23.37
CA LYS A 166 -17.12 -8.50 -22.45
C LYS A 166 -16.29 -8.65 -21.18
N VAL A 167 -15.04 -8.19 -21.21
CA VAL A 167 -14.11 -8.21 -20.08
C VAL A 167 -13.76 -6.78 -19.70
N LYS A 168 -13.80 -6.48 -18.40
CA LYS A 168 -13.32 -5.23 -17.82
C LYS A 168 -11.99 -5.42 -17.10
N LEU A 169 -11.24 -4.34 -16.96
CA LEU A 169 -10.07 -4.29 -16.10
C LEU A 169 -10.52 -4.11 -14.65
N LEU A 170 -9.97 -4.91 -13.74
CA LEU A 170 -10.16 -4.81 -12.30
C LEU A 170 -8.80 -4.63 -11.64
N VAL A 171 -8.64 -3.53 -10.89
CA VAL A 171 -7.49 -3.27 -10.02
C VAL A 171 -7.79 -3.91 -8.67
N THR A 172 -6.90 -4.78 -8.20
CA THR A 172 -7.02 -5.41 -6.87
C THR A 172 -6.19 -4.73 -5.80
N ASP A 173 -5.04 -4.17 -6.19
CA ASP A 173 -4.13 -3.44 -5.31
C ASP A 173 -3.43 -2.31 -6.07
N ALA A 174 -3.23 -1.16 -5.44
CA ALA A 174 -2.46 -0.05 -6.01
C ALA A 174 -1.52 0.59 -4.95
N TYR A 175 -1.82 1.80 -4.47
CA TYR A 175 -1.12 2.32 -3.31
C TYR A 175 -1.42 1.43 -2.08
N ASP A 176 -0.39 1.06 -1.31
CA ASP A 176 -0.54 0.23 -0.11
C ASP A 176 0.08 0.95 1.09
N SER A 177 -0.74 1.40 2.04
CA SER A 177 -0.26 1.95 3.30
C SER A 177 -0.19 0.93 4.44
N LEU A 178 -0.69 -0.29 4.28
CA LEU A 178 -0.75 -1.33 5.31
C LEU A 178 0.43 -2.31 5.30
N LEU A 179 1.30 -2.24 4.28
CA LEU A 179 2.46 -3.11 4.08
C LEU A 179 2.12 -4.56 3.77
N GLU A 180 0.99 -4.80 3.11
CA GLU A 180 0.55 -6.13 2.67
C GLU A 180 1.52 -6.71 1.63
N HIS A 181 2.21 -5.84 0.89
CA HIS A 181 3.25 -6.23 -0.07
C HIS A 181 4.66 -6.40 0.54
N ASP A 182 4.83 -6.36 1.88
CA ASP A 182 6.13 -6.54 2.57
C ASP A 182 6.20 -7.80 3.45
N LEU A 183 5.17 -8.66 3.44
CA LEU A 183 4.94 -9.65 4.51
C LEU A 183 6.05 -10.70 4.70
N ASN A 184 6.96 -10.88 3.74
CA ASN A 184 8.06 -11.84 3.79
C ASN A 184 9.47 -11.21 3.87
N GLN A 185 9.60 -9.89 3.95
CA GLN A 185 10.92 -9.25 3.96
C GLN A 185 11.56 -9.28 5.35
N THR A 186 12.75 -9.89 5.42
CA THR A 186 13.50 -10.08 6.66
C THR A 186 14.69 -9.13 6.80
N ASP A 187 15.09 -8.47 5.71
CA ASP A 187 16.14 -7.47 5.73
C ASP A 187 15.54 -6.07 5.94
N PRO A 188 15.74 -5.44 7.10
CA PRO A 188 15.14 -4.14 7.43
C PRO A 188 15.65 -2.98 6.57
N THR A 189 16.71 -3.19 5.79
CA THR A 189 17.26 -2.20 4.83
C THR A 189 16.56 -2.26 3.47
N ARG A 190 15.73 -3.28 3.27
CA ARG A 190 15.04 -3.61 2.05
C ARG A 190 13.57 -3.27 2.21
N LYS A 191 13.16 -2.12 1.69
CA LYS A 191 11.74 -1.77 1.57
C LYS A 191 11.52 -1.49 0.11
N TYR A 192 10.73 -2.33 -0.57
CA TYR A 192 10.90 -2.49 -2.01
C TYR A 192 9.64 -2.44 -2.83
N SER A 193 8.48 -2.69 -2.24
CA SER A 193 7.28 -2.68 -3.05
C SER A 193 7.02 -1.28 -3.56
N LEU A 194 6.90 -1.17 -4.89
CA LEU A 194 6.53 0.08 -5.53
C LEU A 194 5.07 0.46 -5.24
N HIS A 195 4.26 -0.43 -4.68
CA HIS A 195 2.92 -0.12 -4.14
C HIS A 195 3.01 0.95 -3.04
N PHE A 196 4.09 0.95 -2.24
CA PHE A 196 4.28 1.94 -1.17
C PHE A 196 4.55 3.37 -1.67
N GLU A 197 4.82 3.53 -2.97
CA GLU A 197 4.93 4.83 -3.65
C GLU A 197 3.81 5.07 -4.67
N GLY A 198 2.82 4.17 -4.74
CA GLY A 198 1.77 4.19 -5.77
C GLY A 198 2.31 3.97 -7.19
N ARG A 199 3.51 3.39 -7.33
CA ARG A 199 4.18 3.14 -8.63
C ARG A 199 4.01 1.70 -9.13
N ALA A 200 3.33 0.84 -8.39
CA ALA A 200 2.90 -0.48 -8.84
C ALA A 200 1.38 -0.66 -8.68
N ILE A 201 0.85 -1.68 -9.35
CA ILE A 201 -0.56 -2.00 -9.43
C ILE A 201 -0.74 -3.49 -9.76
N ASP A 202 -1.73 -4.12 -9.14
CA ASP A 202 -2.11 -5.50 -9.41
C ASP A 202 -3.46 -5.54 -10.13
N LEU A 203 -3.48 -6.32 -11.21
CA LEU A 203 -4.52 -6.27 -12.23
C LEU A 203 -5.08 -7.65 -12.50
N VAL A 204 -6.40 -7.73 -12.59
CA VAL A 204 -7.12 -8.92 -13.01
C VAL A 204 -8.21 -8.58 -14.02
N THR A 205 -8.82 -9.59 -14.62
CA THR A 205 -9.99 -9.41 -15.47
C THR A 205 -11.27 -9.46 -14.64
N TYR A 206 -12.32 -8.82 -15.14
CA TYR A 206 -13.68 -9.03 -14.67
C TYR A 206 -14.60 -9.44 -15.83
N PRO A 207 -15.27 -10.61 -15.78
CA PRO A 207 -15.17 -11.62 -14.70
C PRO A 207 -13.75 -12.18 -14.52
N VAL A 208 -13.46 -12.65 -13.32
CA VAL A 208 -12.16 -13.24 -12.96
C VAL A 208 -11.97 -14.53 -13.74
N ASP A 209 -10.90 -14.60 -14.54
CA ASP A 209 -10.51 -15.78 -15.30
C ASP A 209 -8.98 -15.81 -15.45
N LEU A 210 -8.35 -16.72 -14.69
CA LEU A 210 -6.89 -16.92 -14.68
C LEU A 210 -6.33 -17.24 -16.08
N ALA A 211 -7.13 -17.84 -16.97
CA ALA A 211 -6.69 -18.17 -18.33
C ALA A 211 -6.42 -16.93 -19.19
N LEU A 212 -6.99 -15.77 -18.81
CA LEU A 212 -6.82 -14.51 -19.52
C LEU A 212 -5.57 -13.73 -19.07
N TYR A 213 -4.98 -14.07 -17.92
CA TYR A 213 -3.91 -13.26 -17.32
C TYR A 213 -2.63 -13.20 -18.15
N PRO A 214 -2.19 -14.28 -18.83
CA PRO A 214 -1.06 -14.17 -19.73
C PRO A 214 -1.26 -13.14 -20.83
N ARG A 215 -2.49 -13.02 -21.35
CA ARG A 215 -2.85 -12.01 -22.34
C ARG A 215 -2.98 -10.63 -21.71
N LEU A 216 -3.62 -10.52 -20.54
CA LEU A 216 -3.72 -9.27 -19.78
C LEU A 216 -2.33 -8.64 -19.54
N CYS A 217 -1.34 -9.44 -19.12
CA CYS A 217 0.02 -8.95 -18.90
C CYS A 217 0.74 -8.51 -20.18
N ALA A 218 0.52 -9.21 -21.29
CA ALA A 218 1.00 -8.73 -22.58
C ALA A 218 0.40 -7.37 -22.95
N LEU A 219 -0.92 -7.20 -22.77
CA LEU A 219 -1.58 -5.91 -22.99
C LEU A 219 -1.07 -4.82 -22.05
N ALA A 220 -0.75 -5.13 -20.80
CA ALA A 220 -0.13 -4.19 -19.87
C ALA A 220 1.24 -3.72 -20.39
N HIS A 221 2.08 -4.62 -20.88
CA HIS A 221 3.34 -4.24 -21.52
C HIS A 221 3.11 -3.27 -22.69
N CYS A 222 2.17 -3.59 -23.59
CA CYS A 222 1.81 -2.76 -24.73
C CYS A 222 1.16 -1.42 -24.35
N ALA A 223 0.52 -1.35 -23.19
CA ALA A 223 -0.06 -0.12 -22.65
C ALA A 223 1.03 0.88 -22.20
N GLY A 224 2.26 0.43 -22.02
CA GLY A 224 3.42 1.25 -21.68
C GLY A 224 3.80 1.20 -20.21
N PHE A 225 3.47 0.13 -19.50
CA PHE A 225 4.08 -0.15 -18.20
C PHE A 225 5.57 -0.46 -18.37
N ASP A 226 6.41 0.05 -17.47
CA ASP A 226 7.87 -0.10 -17.56
C ASP A 226 8.33 -1.51 -17.18
N TRP A 227 7.53 -2.19 -16.35
CA TRP A 227 7.74 -3.59 -15.96
C TRP A 227 6.40 -4.26 -15.69
N VAL A 228 6.26 -5.51 -16.13
CA VAL A 228 5.08 -6.35 -15.93
C VAL A 228 5.53 -7.73 -15.49
N HIS A 229 4.82 -8.35 -14.55
CA HIS A 229 5.06 -9.71 -14.07
C HIS A 229 3.73 -10.44 -13.92
N ASN A 230 3.63 -11.60 -14.55
CA ASN A 230 2.50 -12.49 -14.35
C ASN A 230 2.76 -13.34 -13.10
N GLU A 231 2.19 -12.96 -11.96
CA GLU A 231 2.38 -13.64 -10.68
C GLU A 231 1.46 -14.87 -10.52
N GLY A 232 0.84 -15.31 -11.63
CA GLY A 232 -0.11 -16.41 -11.71
C GLY A 232 -1.50 -16.05 -11.19
N SER A 233 -1.60 -15.40 -10.03
CA SER A 233 -2.87 -15.00 -9.39
C SER A 233 -3.38 -13.62 -9.78
N HIS A 234 -2.53 -12.80 -10.38
CA HIS A 234 -2.82 -11.48 -10.92
C HIS A 234 -1.68 -11.06 -11.87
N CYS A 235 -1.87 -9.95 -12.57
CA CYS A 235 -0.84 -9.30 -13.34
C CYS A 235 -0.30 -8.10 -12.58
N HIS A 236 0.93 -8.19 -12.08
CA HIS A 236 1.62 -7.09 -11.44
C HIS A 236 2.25 -6.19 -12.50
N ALA A 237 2.12 -4.87 -12.35
CA ALA A 237 2.75 -3.92 -13.27
C ALA A 237 3.25 -2.67 -12.54
N SER A 238 4.30 -2.03 -13.05
CA SER A 238 4.86 -0.83 -12.45
C SER A 238 5.42 0.18 -13.45
N VAL A 239 5.59 1.42 -12.97
CA VAL A 239 6.07 2.54 -13.77
C VAL A 239 7.36 3.13 -13.21
N ARG A 240 8.23 3.56 -14.12
CA ARG A 240 9.39 4.40 -13.84
C ARG A 240 8.95 5.86 -13.73
N ALA A 241 9.17 6.44 -12.57
CA ALA A 241 8.89 7.85 -12.33
C ALA A 241 9.76 8.43 -11.21
N ASP A 242 9.93 9.76 -11.21
CA ASP A 242 10.56 10.45 -10.09
C ASP A 242 9.76 10.23 -8.81
N SER A 243 10.45 9.94 -7.71
CA SER A 243 9.77 9.75 -6.42
C SER A 243 9.11 11.03 -5.93
N LEU A 244 7.83 10.93 -5.57
CA LEU A 244 7.07 12.02 -4.93
C LEU A 244 7.67 12.42 -3.59
N CYS A 245 8.30 11.49 -2.86
CA CYS A 245 9.02 11.83 -1.65
C CYS A 245 10.22 12.72 -1.91
N LEU A 246 11.02 12.43 -2.94
CA LEU A 246 12.19 13.26 -3.26
C LEU A 246 11.77 14.67 -3.71
N ARG A 247 10.61 14.80 -4.38
CA ARG A 247 10.01 16.10 -4.72
C ARG A 247 9.58 16.89 -3.49
N CYS A 248 9.02 16.20 -2.49
CA CYS A 248 8.60 16.83 -1.24
C CYS A 248 9.76 17.15 -0.27
N SER A 249 10.86 16.40 -0.34
CA SER A 249 12.06 16.63 0.49
C SER A 249 12.96 17.77 -0.03
N SER A 250 12.69 18.28 -1.24
CA SER A 250 13.47 19.34 -1.90
C SER A 250 12.84 20.73 -1.81
N THR A 251 11.75 20.87 -1.06
CA THR A 251 11.15 22.18 -0.75
C THR A 251 11.73 22.70 0.58
N PRO A 252 12.46 23.83 0.60
CA PRO A 252 13.03 24.40 1.82
C PRO A 252 11.97 24.89 2.81
#